data_AF-A0A357QXW6-F1
#
_entry.id   AF-A0A357QXW6-F1
#
_cell.length_a   1.000
_cell.length_b   1.000
_cell.length_c   1.000
_cell.angle_alpha   90.00
_cell.angle_beta   90.00
_cell.angle_gamma   90.00
#
_symmetry.space_group_name_H-M   'P 1'
#
loop_
_entity.id
_entity.type
_entity.pdbx_description
1 polymer ?
#
loop_
_entity_poly.entity_id
_entity_poly.type
_entity_poly.pdbx_seq_one_letter_code
_entity_poly.pdbx_strand_id
1 'polypeptide(L)'
;MKNRETWKSYLALIGFHIFFTIGYALVFGLGHPFARYYQPNQVIGVIMSAIGIALPMYIVAGYLYVIGRNSIQYVVVSSLKAAFLFTVVLLVFYGISYSINLEVFNRNGWLVYVLTNYPIAAVMNSFTLPSDMRSLWVIVTAFIPGLGFVFGVFLRTLTSGKGTDYYGS
;
A
#
# COMPACT_ATOMS: atom_id res chain seq x y z
N MET A 1 -6.42 -26.15 4.35
CA MET A 1 -5.12 -25.61 3.87
C MET A 1 -5.22 -24.24 3.18
N LYS A 2 -6.18 -24.00 2.28
CA LYS A 2 -6.32 -22.74 1.49
C LYS A 2 -6.40 -21.45 2.33
N ASN A 3 -7.13 -21.46 3.46
CA ASN A 3 -7.26 -20.28 4.33
C ASN A 3 -5.97 -19.95 5.10
N ARG A 4 -5.16 -20.96 5.44
CA ARG A 4 -3.90 -20.77 6.17
C ARG A 4 -2.88 -19.99 5.33
N GLU A 5 -2.88 -20.23 4.03
CA GLU A 5 -2.00 -19.56 3.08
C GLU A 5 -2.41 -18.10 2.86
N THR A 6 -3.71 -17.83 2.71
CA THR A 6 -4.24 -16.46 2.69
C THR A 6 -3.86 -15.68 3.95
N TRP A 7 -3.97 -16.31 5.13
CA TRP A 7 -3.61 -15.66 6.38
C TRP A 7 -2.12 -15.33 6.46
N LYS A 8 -1.24 -16.23 6.01
CA LYS A 8 0.19 -15.96 5.93
C LYS A 8 0.51 -14.81 4.96
N SER A 9 -0.14 -14.76 3.79
CA SER A 9 0.03 -13.65 2.84
C SER A 9 -0.47 -12.33 3.44
N TYR A 10 -1.58 -12.36 4.16
CA TYR A 10 -2.16 -11.19 4.82
C TYR A 10 -1.28 -10.65 5.94
N LEU A 11 -0.80 -11.53 6.83
CA LEU A 11 0.15 -11.15 7.88
C LEU A 11 1.47 -10.62 7.32
N ALA A 12 1.97 -11.21 6.22
CA ALA A 12 3.17 -10.69 5.56
C ALA A 12 2.94 -9.28 4.99
N LEU A 13 1.83 -9.06 4.28
CA LEU A 13 1.48 -7.75 3.74
C LEU A 13 1.32 -6.70 4.85
N ILE A 14 0.64 -7.03 5.95
CA ILE A 14 0.55 -6.16 7.13
C ILE A 14 1.94 -5.88 7.71
N GLY A 15 2.77 -6.91 7.90
CA GLY A 15 4.11 -6.76 8.47
C GLY A 15 4.99 -5.82 7.65
N PHE A 16 5.02 -6.00 6.32
CA PHE A 16 5.73 -5.09 5.41
C PHE A 16 5.14 -3.68 5.43
N HIS A 17 3.81 -3.58 5.46
CA HIS A 17 3.15 -2.28 5.51
C HIS A 17 3.51 -1.51 6.79
N ILE A 18 3.46 -2.16 7.97
CA ILE A 18 3.87 -1.56 9.24
C ILE A 18 5.34 -1.15 9.19
N PHE A 19 6.22 -2.04 8.69
CA PHE A 19 7.65 -1.75 8.55
C PHE A 19 7.90 -0.51 7.69
N PHE A 20 7.23 -0.40 6.53
CA PHE A 20 7.35 0.78 5.66
C PHE A 20 6.77 2.03 6.30
N THR A 21 5.62 1.93 6.96
CA THR A 21 4.98 3.04 7.67
C THR A 21 5.89 3.60 8.75
N ILE A 22 6.44 2.75 9.63
CA ILE A 22 7.37 3.17 10.69
C ILE A 22 8.67 3.71 10.09
N GLY A 23 9.23 3.01 9.09
CA GLY A 23 10.46 3.44 8.42
C GLY A 23 10.33 4.83 7.79
N TYR A 24 9.23 5.09 7.07
CA TYR A 24 8.96 6.41 6.51
C TYR A 24 8.74 7.46 7.58
N ALA A 25 8.00 7.14 8.64
CA ALA A 25 7.77 8.08 9.75
C ALA A 25 9.08 8.46 10.46
N LEU A 26 10.02 7.52 10.60
CA LEU A 26 11.34 7.79 11.18
C LEU A 26 12.24 8.63 10.26
N VAL A 27 12.22 8.36 8.95
CA VAL A 27 13.08 9.07 7.98
C VAL A 27 12.58 10.50 7.71
N PHE A 28 11.28 10.68 7.61
CA PHE A 28 10.69 11.96 7.18
C PHE A 28 9.96 12.72 8.30
N GLY A 29 9.83 12.15 9.50
CA GLY A 29 9.18 12.79 10.65
C GLY A 29 7.71 13.14 10.36
N LEU A 30 7.38 14.43 10.37
CA LEU A 30 6.08 14.94 9.88
C LEU A 30 6.26 15.80 8.62
N GLY A 31 7.46 15.77 8.01
CA GLY A 31 7.90 16.74 7.02
C GLY A 31 8.69 16.11 5.88
N HIS A 32 8.02 15.55 4.88
CA HIS A 32 8.71 15.04 3.69
C HIS A 32 9.36 16.20 2.91
N PRO A 33 10.62 16.11 2.44
CA PRO A 33 11.32 17.23 1.78
C PRO A 33 10.62 17.73 0.50
N PHE A 34 9.81 16.86 -0.13
CA PHE A 34 9.02 17.23 -1.30
C PHE A 34 7.63 17.81 -0.98
N ALA A 35 7.22 17.81 0.28
CA ALA A 35 5.94 18.33 0.77
C ALA A 35 5.53 19.70 0.22
N ARG A 36 6.49 20.64 0.22
CA ARG A 36 6.28 22.02 -0.23
C ARG A 36 5.93 22.13 -1.71
N TYR A 37 6.18 21.08 -2.49
CA TYR A 37 5.85 21.01 -3.91
C TYR A 37 4.48 20.38 -4.16
N TYR A 38 3.83 19.83 -3.12
CA TYR A 38 2.52 19.23 -3.23
C TYR A 38 1.47 20.23 -2.75
N GLN A 39 0.85 20.93 -3.71
CA GLN A 39 -0.27 21.79 -3.40
C GLN A 39 -1.55 20.95 -3.23
N PRO A 40 -2.42 21.26 -2.26
CA PRO A 40 -3.69 20.54 -2.05
C PRO A 40 -4.58 20.47 -3.29
N ASN A 41 -4.49 21.45 -4.20
CA ASN A 41 -5.24 21.49 -5.47
C ASN A 41 -4.67 20.54 -6.55
N GLN A 42 -3.47 19.97 -6.37
CA GLN A 42 -2.78 19.08 -7.31
C GLN A 42 -2.88 17.61 -6.91
N VAL A 43 -4.11 17.15 -6.58
CA VAL A 43 -4.38 15.78 -6.11
C VAL A 43 -3.80 14.70 -7.05
N ILE A 44 -3.84 14.90 -8.37
CA ILE A 44 -3.29 13.95 -9.34
C ILE A 44 -1.75 13.82 -9.18
N GLY A 45 -1.04 14.93 -9.01
CA GLY A 45 0.42 14.92 -8.83
C GLY A 45 0.85 14.20 -7.55
N VAL A 46 0.04 14.34 -6.50
CA VAL A 46 0.18 13.60 -5.25
C VAL A 46 -0.02 12.09 -5.46
N ILE A 47 -1.09 11.68 -6.15
CA ILE A 47 -1.37 10.26 -6.44
C ILE A 47 -0.23 9.66 -7.26
N MET A 48 0.22 10.35 -8.31
CA MET A 48 1.31 9.88 -9.16
C MET A 48 2.63 9.74 -8.39
N SER A 49 2.92 10.68 -7.48
CA SER A 49 4.12 10.61 -6.63
C SER A 49 4.02 9.46 -5.61
N ALA A 50 2.85 9.27 -5.00
CA ALA A 50 2.60 8.15 -4.10
C ALA A 50 2.75 6.81 -4.83
N ILE A 51 2.26 6.69 -6.07
CA ILE A 51 2.49 5.52 -6.92
C ILE A 51 3.98 5.34 -7.18
N GLY A 52 4.68 6.38 -7.63
CA GLY A 52 6.10 6.31 -7.99
C GLY A 52 7.02 5.90 -6.83
N ILE A 53 6.64 6.22 -5.60
CA ILE A 53 7.42 5.92 -4.40
C ILE A 53 6.98 4.60 -3.77
N ALA A 54 5.69 4.45 -3.44
CA ALA A 54 5.21 3.33 -2.65
C ALA A 54 5.07 2.05 -3.48
N LEU A 55 4.66 2.13 -4.75
CA LEU A 55 4.42 0.94 -5.57
C LEU A 55 5.69 0.06 -5.70
N PRO A 56 6.87 0.59 -6.06
CA PRO A 56 8.10 -0.20 -6.12
C PRO A 56 8.44 -0.90 -4.79
N MET A 57 8.22 -0.26 -3.65
CA MET A 57 8.49 -0.85 -2.34
C MET A 57 7.61 -2.08 -2.08
N TYR A 58 6.31 -1.99 -2.38
CA TYR A 58 5.40 -3.11 -2.23
C TYR A 58 5.67 -4.23 -3.26
N ILE A 59 6.18 -3.89 -4.46
CA ILE A 59 6.69 -4.87 -5.43
C ILE A 59 7.86 -5.66 -4.82
N VAL A 60 8.83 -4.98 -4.22
CA VAL A 60 9.95 -5.64 -3.55
C VAL A 60 9.47 -6.51 -2.39
N ALA A 61 8.54 -6.03 -1.57
CA ALA A 61 7.95 -6.81 -0.47
C ALA A 61 7.27 -8.10 -0.97
N GLY A 62 6.44 -8.00 -2.01
CA GLY A 62 5.78 -9.15 -2.63
C GLY A 62 6.77 -10.14 -3.23
N TYR A 63 7.83 -9.65 -3.87
CA TYR A 63 8.90 -10.47 -4.42
C TYR A 63 9.64 -11.25 -3.32
N LEU A 64 10.07 -10.56 -2.25
CA LEU A 64 10.75 -11.16 -1.11
C LEU A 64 9.86 -12.16 -0.36
N TYR A 65 8.56 -11.88 -0.25
CA TYR A 65 7.61 -12.79 0.39
C TYR A 65 7.65 -14.18 -0.25
N VAL A 66 7.68 -14.28 -1.58
CA VAL A 66 7.71 -15.56 -2.30
C VAL A 66 9.04 -16.30 -2.11
N ILE A 67 10.17 -15.59 -1.98
CA ILE A 67 11.49 -16.23 -1.72
C ILE A 67 11.45 -17.01 -0.40
N GLY A 68 10.76 -16.49 0.62
CA GLY A 68 10.60 -17.16 1.91
C GLY A 68 9.58 -18.30 1.92
N ARG A 69 9.06 -18.76 0.76
CA ARG A 69 8.05 -19.82 0.67
C ARG A 69 8.61 -21.11 0.08
N ASN A 70 8.29 -22.21 0.74
CA ASN A 70 8.66 -23.56 0.28
C ASN A 70 7.73 -24.11 -0.81
N SER A 71 6.54 -23.54 -1.01
CA SER A 71 5.57 -23.98 -2.03
C SER A 71 4.92 -22.76 -2.68
N ILE A 72 4.91 -22.74 -4.02
CA ILE A 72 4.46 -21.61 -4.84
C ILE A 72 3.03 -21.84 -5.37
N GLN A 73 2.55 -23.08 -5.32
CA GLN A 73 1.37 -23.57 -6.05
C GLN A 73 0.05 -22.84 -5.73
N TYR A 74 -0.01 -22.09 -4.63
CA TYR A 74 -1.19 -21.30 -4.23
C TYR A 74 -0.87 -19.86 -3.83
N VAL A 75 0.39 -19.43 -3.96
CA VAL A 75 0.87 -18.16 -3.39
C VAL A 75 0.27 -16.96 -4.13
N VAL A 76 0.07 -17.05 -5.44
CA VAL A 76 -0.56 -15.96 -6.22
C VAL A 76 -2.01 -15.75 -5.79
N VAL A 77 -2.81 -16.82 -5.72
CA VAL A 77 -4.23 -16.74 -5.35
C VAL A 77 -4.42 -16.32 -3.89
N SER A 78 -3.57 -16.82 -2.98
CA SER A 78 -3.62 -16.39 -1.57
C SER A 78 -3.23 -14.92 -1.41
N SER A 79 -2.24 -14.45 -2.17
CA SER A 79 -1.80 -13.05 -2.17
C SER A 79 -2.83 -12.12 -2.76
N LEU A 80 -3.53 -12.51 -3.84
CA LEU A 80 -4.65 -11.75 -4.39
C LEU A 80 -5.76 -11.54 -3.35
N LYS A 81 -6.15 -12.61 -2.62
CA LYS A 81 -7.17 -12.52 -1.56
C LYS A 81 -6.70 -11.66 -0.40
N ALA A 82 -5.45 -11.80 0.02
CA ALA A 82 -4.87 -11.00 1.09
C ALA A 82 -4.79 -9.52 0.70
N ALA A 83 -4.37 -9.21 -0.52
CA ALA A 83 -4.31 -7.85 -1.04
C ALA A 83 -5.70 -7.23 -1.16
N PHE A 84 -6.71 -7.99 -1.60
CA PHE A 84 -8.10 -7.54 -1.61
C PHE A 84 -8.59 -7.20 -0.20
N LEU A 85 -8.43 -8.10 0.77
CA LEU A 85 -8.83 -7.86 2.15
C LEU A 85 -8.10 -6.65 2.75
N PHE A 86 -6.81 -6.52 2.49
CA PHE A 86 -6.01 -5.40 2.97
C PHE A 86 -6.45 -4.07 2.35
N THR A 87 -6.72 -4.06 1.05
CA THR A 87 -7.25 -2.88 0.36
C THR A 87 -8.60 -2.46 0.93
N VAL A 88 -9.51 -3.42 1.18
CA VAL A 88 -10.80 -3.13 1.83
C VAL A 88 -10.61 -2.47 3.19
N VAL A 89 -9.68 -2.97 4.01
CA VAL A 89 -9.36 -2.35 5.31
C VAL A 89 -8.87 -0.91 5.14
N LEU A 90 -7.97 -0.65 4.18
CA LEU A 90 -7.53 0.73 3.89
C LEU A 90 -8.64 1.63 3.35
N LEU A 91 -9.57 1.10 2.56
CA LEU A 91 -10.75 1.83 2.10
C LEU A 91 -11.68 2.20 3.25
N VAL A 92 -11.85 1.32 4.24
CA VAL A 92 -12.62 1.63 5.46
C VAL A 92 -11.94 2.76 6.24
N PHE A 93 -10.62 2.68 6.46
CA PHE A 93 -9.88 3.76 7.14
C PHE A 93 -9.95 5.08 6.37
N TYR A 94 -9.89 5.04 5.04
CA TYR A 94 -10.10 6.20 4.18
C TYR A 94 -11.49 6.79 4.39
N GLY A 95 -12.55 5.96 4.31
CA GLY A 95 -13.93 6.40 4.48
C GLY A 95 -14.20 7.03 5.83
N ILE A 96 -13.69 6.43 6.93
CA ILE A 96 -13.77 7.01 8.27
C ILE A 96 -13.08 8.38 8.31
N SER A 97 -11.86 8.47 7.77
CA SER A 97 -11.08 9.72 7.77
C SER A 97 -11.75 10.82 6.95
N TYR A 98 -12.35 10.44 5.82
CA TYR A 98 -13.11 11.32 4.95
C TYR A 98 -14.38 11.84 5.63
N SER A 99 -15.18 10.97 6.25
CA SER A 99 -16.38 11.36 7.00
C SER A 99 -16.06 12.30 8.17
N ILE A 100 -15.02 12.01 8.95
CA ILE A 100 -14.59 12.89 10.06
C ILE A 100 -14.19 14.27 9.54
N ASN A 101 -13.52 14.33 8.38
CA ASN A 101 -13.11 15.59 7.77
C ASN A 101 -14.30 16.44 7.28
N LEU A 102 -15.41 15.81 6.89
CA LEU A 102 -16.63 16.52 6.47
C LEU A 102 -17.46 17.05 7.64
N GLU A 103 -17.58 16.28 8.74
CA GLU A 103 -18.45 16.65 9.87
C GLU A 103 -17.78 17.58 10.87
N VAL A 104 -16.47 17.43 11.06
CA VAL A 104 -15.71 18.20 12.03
C VAL A 104 -14.75 19.08 11.23
N PHE A 105 -14.88 20.40 11.34
CA PHE A 105 -13.93 21.40 10.82
C PHE A 105 -12.49 21.25 11.39
N ASN A 106 -12.12 20.08 11.90
CA ASN A 106 -10.80 19.74 12.39
C ASN A 106 -9.93 19.17 11.27
N ARG A 107 -8.80 19.84 11.08
CA ARG A 107 -7.67 19.46 10.22
C ARG A 107 -7.00 18.12 10.61
N ASN A 108 -7.53 17.38 11.58
CA ASN A 108 -6.93 16.16 12.12
C ASN A 108 -7.63 14.86 11.69
N GLY A 109 -8.82 14.91 11.07
CA GLY A 109 -9.51 13.69 10.58
C GLY A 109 -8.70 12.88 9.56
N TRP A 110 -7.87 13.58 8.78
CA TRP A 110 -6.96 12.98 7.81
C TRP A 110 -5.81 12.19 8.47
N LEU A 111 -5.46 12.51 9.72
CA LEU A 111 -4.34 11.89 10.43
C LEU A 111 -4.52 10.37 10.56
N VAL A 112 -5.76 9.89 10.68
CA VAL A 112 -6.05 8.46 10.78
C VAL A 112 -5.65 7.74 9.49
N TYR A 113 -5.99 8.28 8.33
CA TYR A 113 -5.56 7.73 7.04
C TYR A 113 -4.05 7.88 6.83
N VAL A 114 -3.48 9.01 7.26
CA VAL A 114 -2.04 9.25 7.19
C VAL A 114 -1.26 8.20 7.97
N LEU A 115 -1.67 7.87 9.19
CA LEU A 115 -1.01 6.88 10.03
C LEU A 115 -1.20 5.45 9.53
N THR A 116 -2.34 5.16 8.91
CA THR A 116 -2.67 3.82 8.40
C THR A 116 -2.21 3.59 6.96
N ASN A 117 -1.75 4.63 6.24
CA ASN A 117 -1.20 4.54 4.89
C ASN A 117 -0.02 5.51 4.67
N TYR A 118 0.92 5.49 5.61
CA TYR A 118 1.96 6.50 5.74
C TYR A 118 2.93 6.63 4.55
N PRO A 119 3.37 5.56 3.85
CA PRO A 119 4.25 5.67 2.68
C PRO A 119 3.65 6.51 1.54
N ILE A 120 2.34 6.64 1.54
CA ILE A 120 1.55 7.41 0.57
C ILE A 120 1.23 8.79 1.14
N ALA A 121 0.92 8.85 2.44
CA ALA A 121 0.57 10.09 3.10
C ALA A 121 1.76 11.03 3.38
N ALA A 122 2.99 10.50 3.44
CA ALA A 122 4.22 11.29 3.50
C ALA A 122 4.32 12.31 2.35
N VAL A 123 3.79 11.94 1.17
CA VAL A 123 3.72 12.81 -0.01
C VAL A 123 2.70 13.94 0.20
N MET A 124 1.61 13.68 0.91
CA MET A 124 0.53 14.65 1.04
C MET A 124 0.88 15.82 1.95
N ASN A 125 1.82 15.62 2.89
CA ASN A 125 2.31 16.56 3.92
C ASN A 125 1.45 17.82 4.18
N SER A 126 0.17 17.58 4.32
CA SER A 126 -0.83 18.51 4.77
C SER A 126 -1.83 17.61 5.46
N PHE A 127 -2.01 17.80 6.76
CA PHE A 127 -3.06 17.11 7.52
C PHE A 127 -4.47 17.50 7.01
N THR A 128 -4.55 18.37 6.02
CA THR A 128 -5.77 18.85 5.41
C THR A 128 -5.99 18.20 4.05
N LEU A 129 -7.04 17.39 3.96
CA LEU A 129 -7.62 17.01 2.67
C LEU A 129 -8.39 18.23 2.10
N PRO A 130 -8.32 18.53 0.79
CA PRO A 130 -9.20 19.53 0.19
C PRO A 130 -10.66 19.14 0.44
N SER A 131 -11.52 20.07 0.84
CA SER A 131 -12.95 19.78 1.08
C SER A 131 -13.78 19.64 -0.21
N ASP A 132 -13.13 19.53 -1.37
CA ASP A 132 -13.77 19.44 -2.67
C ASP A 132 -13.80 17.98 -3.18
N MET A 133 -14.53 17.74 -4.27
CA MET A 133 -14.65 16.40 -4.88
C MET A 133 -13.32 15.80 -5.33
N ARG A 134 -12.23 16.57 -5.41
CA ARG A 134 -10.92 16.05 -5.80
C ARG A 134 -10.34 15.14 -4.73
N SER A 135 -10.68 15.39 -3.47
CA SER A 135 -10.30 14.53 -2.34
C SER A 135 -10.69 13.07 -2.52
N LEU A 136 -11.84 12.79 -3.16
CA LEU A 136 -12.31 11.44 -3.46
C LEU A 136 -11.30 10.64 -4.29
N TRP A 137 -10.49 11.29 -5.14
CA TRP A 137 -9.48 10.59 -5.93
C TRP A 137 -8.35 10.00 -5.09
N VAL A 138 -8.14 10.51 -3.87
CA VAL A 138 -7.12 9.99 -2.95
C VAL A 138 -7.43 8.55 -2.53
N ILE A 139 -8.68 8.09 -2.65
CA ILE A 139 -9.07 6.69 -2.41
C ILE A 139 -8.26 5.70 -3.25
N VAL A 140 -7.82 6.10 -4.45
CA VAL A 140 -7.00 5.27 -5.36
C VAL A 140 -5.71 4.82 -4.67
N THR A 141 -5.21 5.63 -3.74
CA THR A 141 -3.97 5.33 -3.03
C THR A 141 -4.11 4.14 -2.06
N ALA A 142 -5.33 3.78 -1.62
CA ALA A 142 -5.57 2.58 -0.82
C ALA A 142 -5.25 1.28 -1.56
N PHE A 143 -5.27 1.29 -2.90
CA PHE A 143 -5.02 0.11 -3.73
C PHE A 143 -3.53 -0.17 -3.93
N ILE A 144 -2.66 0.84 -3.78
CA ILE A 144 -1.25 0.76 -4.13
C ILE A 144 -0.52 -0.35 -3.36
N PRO A 145 -0.67 -0.50 -2.02
CA PRO A 145 0.00 -1.58 -1.29
C PRO A 145 -0.37 -2.97 -1.79
N GLY A 146 -1.66 -3.21 -2.02
CA GLY A 146 -2.18 -4.49 -2.51
C GLY A 146 -1.70 -4.79 -3.92
N LEU A 147 -1.79 -3.81 -4.83
CA LEU A 147 -1.34 -3.96 -6.22
C LEU A 147 0.16 -4.23 -6.32
N GLY A 148 0.98 -3.44 -5.61
CA GLY A 148 2.43 -3.63 -5.61
C GLY A 148 2.80 -5.01 -5.09
N PHE A 149 2.22 -5.43 -3.96
CA PHE A 149 2.50 -6.74 -3.37
C PHE A 149 2.15 -7.89 -4.30
N VAL A 150 0.96 -7.88 -4.90
CA VAL A 150 0.54 -8.92 -5.86
C VAL A 150 1.44 -8.94 -7.09
N PHE A 151 1.81 -7.77 -7.62
CA PHE A 151 2.69 -7.70 -8.78
C PHE A 151 4.08 -8.26 -8.47
N GLY A 152 4.65 -7.95 -7.31
CA GLY A 152 5.90 -8.54 -6.83
C GLY A 152 5.84 -10.07 -6.70
N VAL A 153 4.75 -10.59 -6.12
CA VAL A 153 4.48 -12.03 -6.02
C VAL A 153 4.41 -12.68 -7.40
N PHE A 154 3.71 -12.04 -8.33
CA PHE A 154 3.57 -12.50 -9.71
C PHE A 154 4.92 -12.58 -10.43
N LEU A 155 5.73 -11.52 -10.37
CA LEU A 155 7.08 -11.50 -10.96
C LEU A 155 7.97 -12.63 -10.42
N ARG A 156 7.98 -12.86 -9.11
CA ARG A 156 8.79 -13.94 -8.52
C ARG A 156 8.26 -15.33 -8.87
N THR A 157 6.95 -15.48 -8.99
CA THR A 157 6.33 -16.75 -9.37
C THR A 157 6.67 -17.12 -10.83
N LEU A 158 6.62 -16.15 -11.74
CA LEU A 158 7.00 -16.35 -13.15
C LEU A 158 8.46 -16.77 -13.31
N THR A 159 9.37 -16.14 -12.56
CA THR A 159 10.80 -16.49 -12.59
C THR A 159 11.08 -17.88 -12.01
N SER A 160 10.28 -18.33 -11.04
CA SER A 160 10.41 -19.70 -10.48
C SER A 160 9.93 -20.77 -11.46
N GLY A 161 8.83 -20.52 -12.19
CA GLY A 161 8.28 -21.47 -13.15
C GLY A 161 9.21 -21.74 -14.35
N LYS A 162 10.05 -20.77 -14.73
CA LYS A 162 11.03 -20.93 -15.81
C LYS A 162 12.27 -21.74 -15.43
N GLY A 163 12.52 -21.96 -14.13
CA GLY A 163 13.71 -22.67 -13.64
C GLY A 163 13.52 -24.19 -13.48
N THR A 164 12.29 -24.67 -13.37
CA THR A 164 11.97 -26.11 -13.23
C THR A 164 12.03 -26.88 -14.54
N ASP A 165 12.02 -26.20 -15.68
CA ASP A 165 12.07 -26.84 -17.00
C ASP A 165 13.51 -27.13 -17.47
N TYR A 166 14.55 -26.66 -16.76
CA TYR A 166 15.96 -26.85 -17.14
C TYR A 166 16.69 -27.98 -16.39
N TYR A 167 16.05 -28.60 -15.39
CA TYR A 167 16.63 -29.71 -14.61
C TYR A 167 15.78 -31.00 -14.68
N GLY A 168 14.87 -31.07 -15.64
CA GLY A 168 13.96 -32.20 -15.85
C GLY A 168 14.00 -32.71 -17.29
N SER A 169 15.16 -33.19 -17.73
CA SER A 169 15.30 -34.05 -18.91
C SER A 169 16.44 -35.04 -18.67
#